data_AF-A0A4P8HRE3-F1
#
_entry.id   AF-A0A4P8HRE3-F1
#
_cell.length_a   1.000
_cell.length_b   1.000
_cell.length_c   1.000
_cell.angle_alpha   90.00
_cell.angle_beta   90.00
_cell.angle_gamma   90.00
#
_symmetry.space_group_name_H-M   'P 1'
#
loop_
_entity.id
_entity.type
_entity.pdbx_description
1 polymer ?
#
loop_
_entity_poly.entity_id
_entity_poly.type
_entity_poly.pdbx_seq_one_letter_code
_entity_poly.pdbx_strand_id
1 'polypeptide(L)'
;MTDHIEFLSRYPRRPGKLATWQPDIVGLLKGGASYRQVCLFLAENGVKADPSEVRRFMHRCGRQRFIAGAPQRPAAEKSQHAKVKSGLPKFEWKPDKPSDSTW
;
A
#
# COMPACT_ATOMS: atom_id res chain seq x y z
N MET A 1 15.29 21.94 -15.37
CA MET A 1 14.54 21.11 -14.42
C MET A 1 13.10 21.10 -14.87
N THR A 2 12.58 19.96 -15.33
CA THR A 2 11.17 19.84 -15.72
C THR A 2 10.33 19.89 -14.46
N ASP A 3 9.43 20.86 -14.39
CA ASP A 3 8.56 21.05 -13.25
C ASP A 3 7.64 19.82 -13.15
N HIS A 4 7.65 19.15 -12.01
CA HIS A 4 6.89 17.92 -11.78
C HIS A 4 5.38 18.15 -11.96
N ILE A 5 4.94 19.40 -11.76
CA ILE A 5 3.57 19.87 -12.03
C ILE A 5 3.25 19.81 -13.54
N GLU A 6 4.18 20.24 -14.39
CA GLU A 6 4.02 20.23 -15.85
C GLU A 6 4.00 18.79 -16.42
N PHE A 7 4.74 17.88 -15.80
CA PHE A 7 4.69 16.47 -16.18
C PHE A 7 3.34 15.81 -15.82
N LEU A 8 2.80 16.12 -14.64
CA LEU A 8 1.53 15.55 -14.18
C LEU A 8 0.31 16.10 -14.95
N SER A 9 0.35 17.35 -15.41
CA SER A 9 -0.73 17.95 -16.21
C SER A 9 -0.87 17.30 -17.58
N ARG A 10 0.22 16.77 -18.15
CA ARG A 10 0.21 16.01 -19.42
C ARG A 10 -0.46 14.65 -19.29
N TYR A 11 -0.52 14.08 -18.09
CA TYR A 11 -1.11 12.76 -17.82
C TYR A 11 -2.17 12.83 -16.73
N PRO A 12 -3.32 13.50 -16.99
CA PRO A 12 -4.39 13.60 -16.02
C PRO A 12 -4.91 12.20 -15.68
N ARG A 13 -4.94 11.86 -14.39
CA ARG A 13 -5.52 10.60 -13.91
C ARG A 13 -7.02 10.62 -14.16
N ARG A 14 -7.46 9.95 -15.23
CA ARG A 14 -8.89 9.80 -15.51
C ARG A 14 -9.53 8.97 -14.39
N PRO A 15 -10.65 9.43 -13.80
CA PRO A 15 -11.39 8.62 -12.85
C PRO A 15 -11.82 7.32 -13.54
N GLY A 16 -11.54 6.18 -12.90
CA GLY A 16 -11.91 4.88 -13.45
C GLY A 16 -13.43 4.67 -13.42
N LYS A 17 -13.94 3.68 -14.17
CA LYS A 17 -15.37 3.33 -14.23
C LYS A 17 -16.06 3.15 -12.86
N LEU A 18 -15.31 2.78 -11.83
CA LEU A 18 -15.79 2.57 -10.46
C LEU A 18 -15.85 3.86 -9.61
N ALA A 19 -15.29 4.97 -10.10
CA ALA A 19 -15.23 6.22 -9.36
C ALA A 19 -16.63 6.80 -9.08
N THR A 20 -17.52 6.72 -10.06
CA THR A 20 -18.91 7.19 -9.93
C THR A 20 -19.68 6.41 -8.86
N TRP A 21 -19.38 5.12 -8.70
CA TRP A 21 -20.04 4.20 -7.77
C TRP A 21 -19.35 4.11 -6.40
N GLN A 22 -18.33 4.92 -6.16
CA GLN A 22 -17.60 4.93 -4.91
C GLN A 22 -18.48 5.06 -3.66
N PRO A 23 -19.45 6.01 -3.57
CA PRO A 23 -20.28 6.13 -2.37
C PRO A 23 -21.09 4.86 -2.11
N ASP A 24 -21.66 4.26 -3.15
CA ASP A 24 -22.49 3.06 -3.05
C ASP A 24 -21.66 1.83 -2.65
N ILE A 25 -20.49 1.65 -3.27
CA ILE A 25 -19.54 0.58 -2.92
C ILE A 25 -19.14 0.69 -1.44
N VAL A 26 -18.85 1.91 -0.96
CA VAL A 26 -18.48 2.14 0.44
C VAL A 26 -19.67 1.87 1.37
N GLY A 27 -20.89 2.28 0.98
CA GLY A 27 -22.12 2.01 1.73
C GLY A 27 -22.37 0.51 1.90
N LEU A 28 -22.30 -0.25 0.81
CA LEU A 28 -22.48 -1.71 0.82
C LEU A 28 -21.44 -2.40 1.70
N LEU A 29 -20.16 -2.03 1.59
CA LEU A 29 -19.09 -2.62 2.40
C LEU A 29 -19.24 -2.29 3.89
N LYS A 30 -19.68 -1.08 4.24
CA LYS A 30 -20.00 -0.72 5.63
C LYS A 30 -21.19 -1.51 6.18
N GLY A 31 -22.15 -1.84 5.33
CA GLY A 31 -23.27 -2.72 5.64
C GLY A 31 -22.89 -4.21 5.75
N GLY A 32 -21.61 -4.56 5.57
CA GLY A 32 -21.13 -5.94 5.65
C GLY A 32 -21.28 -6.75 4.37
N ALA A 33 -21.61 -6.11 3.24
CA ALA A 33 -21.67 -6.81 1.95
C ALA A 33 -20.30 -7.33 1.56
N SER A 34 -20.27 -8.54 1.00
CA SER A 34 -19.07 -9.13 0.42
C SER A 34 -18.72 -8.46 -0.92
N TYR A 35 -17.46 -8.54 -1.34
CA TYR A 35 -17.03 -8.03 -2.65
C TYR A 35 -17.79 -8.67 -3.83
N ARG A 36 -18.26 -9.91 -3.69
CA ARG A 36 -19.12 -10.56 -4.71
C ARG A 36 -20.49 -9.89 -4.82
N GLN A 37 -21.12 -9.56 -3.69
CA GLN A 37 -22.40 -8.85 -3.68
C GLN A 37 -22.28 -7.44 -4.26
N VAL A 38 -21.16 -6.76 -4.00
CA VAL A 38 -20.85 -5.47 -4.65
C VAL A 38 -20.74 -5.62 -6.17
N CYS A 39 -20.09 -6.68 -6.66
CA CYS A 39 -20.03 -6.95 -8.10
C CYS A 39 -21.42 -7.24 -8.71
N LEU A 40 -22.30 -7.94 -8.00
CA LEU A 40 -23.68 -8.17 -8.44
C LEU A 40 -24.47 -6.86 -8.55
N PHE A 41 -24.38 -6.01 -7.52
CA PHE A 41 -24.99 -4.67 -7.55
C PHE A 41 -24.47 -3.83 -8.72
N LEU A 42 -23.15 -3.85 -8.97
CA LEU A 42 -22.57 -3.14 -10.10
C LEU A 42 -23.06 -3.70 -11.44
N ALA A 43 -23.24 -5.03 -11.55
CA ALA A 43 -23.73 -5.68 -12.75
C ALA A 43 -25.20 -5.32 -13.04
N GLU A 44 -26.05 -5.22 -12.01
CA GLU A 44 -27.44 -4.73 -12.14
C GLU A 44 -27.50 -3.31 -12.71
N ASN A 45 -26.50 -2.50 -12.39
CA ASN A 45 -26.33 -1.14 -12.90
C ASN A 45 -25.54 -1.07 -14.23
N GLY A 46 -25.31 -2.20 -14.90
CA GLY A 46 -24.63 -2.28 -16.19
C GLY A 46 -23.09 -2.17 -16.13
N VAL A 47 -22.50 -2.24 -14.94
CA VAL A 47 -21.05 -2.15 -14.73
C VAL A 47 -20.46 -3.54 -14.46
N LYS A 48 -19.71 -4.06 -15.44
CA LYS A 48 -18.95 -5.30 -15.26
C LYS A 48 -17.66 -5.02 -14.47
N ALA A 49 -17.57 -5.56 -13.25
CA ALA A 49 -16.41 -5.41 -12.39
C ALA A 49 -16.07 -6.74 -11.68
N ASP A 50 -14.78 -7.00 -11.51
CA ASP A 50 -14.31 -8.18 -10.77
C ASP A 50 -14.10 -7.86 -9.29
N PRO A 51 -14.23 -8.85 -8.37
CA PRO A 51 -13.98 -8.64 -6.95
C PRO A 51 -12.58 -8.10 -6.65
N SER A 52 -11.58 -8.56 -7.42
CA SER A 52 -10.20 -8.06 -7.35
C SER A 52 -10.09 -6.60 -7.76
N GLU A 53 -10.90 -6.17 -8.74
CA GLU A 53 -10.94 -4.79 -9.22
C GLU A 53 -11.55 -3.87 -8.17
N VAL A 54 -12.68 -4.27 -7.58
CA VAL A 54 -13.33 -3.55 -6.48
C VAL A 54 -12.40 -3.43 -5.27
N ARG A 55 -11.71 -4.52 -4.90
CA ARG A 55 -10.72 -4.51 -3.81
C ARG A 55 -9.57 -3.54 -4.10
N ARG A 56 -8.97 -3.61 -5.30
CA ARG A 56 -7.88 -2.71 -5.71
C ARG A 56 -8.34 -1.24 -5.74
N PHE A 57 -9.55 -0.99 -6.21
CA PHE A 57 -10.16 0.34 -6.23
C PHE A 57 -10.30 0.88 -4.81
N MET A 58 -10.85 0.10 -3.88
CA MET A 58 -10.97 0.49 -2.47
C MET A 58 -9.62 0.77 -1.80
N HIS A 59 -8.60 -0.04 -2.07
CA HIS A 59 -7.24 0.23 -1.59
C HIS A 59 -6.66 1.54 -2.17
N ARG A 60 -6.95 1.85 -3.44
CA ARG A 60 -6.51 3.08 -4.10
C ARG A 60 -7.21 4.30 -3.49
N CYS A 61 -8.52 4.25 -3.29
CA CYS A 61 -9.30 5.32 -2.66
C CYS A 61 -8.86 5.54 -1.21
N GLY A 62 -8.62 4.46 -0.45
CA GLY A 62 -8.05 4.54 0.89
C GLY A 62 -6.69 5.26 0.90
N ARG A 63 -5.78 4.90 -0.01
CA ARG A 63 -4.48 5.57 -0.17
C ARG A 63 -4.60 7.04 -0.59
N GLN A 64 -5.55 7.40 -1.45
CA GLN A 64 -5.76 8.80 -1.83
C GLN A 64 -6.18 9.68 -0.65
N ARG A 65 -6.99 9.15 0.28
CA ARG A 65 -7.33 9.89 1.52
C ARG A 65 -6.12 10.15 2.40
N PHE A 66 -5.12 9.26 2.40
CA PHE A 66 -3.84 9.49 3.10
C PHE A 66 -2.92 10.46 2.35
N ILE A 67 -2.96 10.50 1.01
CA ILE A 67 -2.10 11.40 0.22
C ILE A 67 -2.63 12.85 0.23
N ALA A 68 -3.94 13.04 0.31
CA ALA A 68 -4.57 14.38 0.33
C ALA A 68 -4.69 15.01 1.73
N GLY A 69 -4.27 14.31 2.80
CA GLY A 69 -4.47 14.82 4.16
C GLY A 69 -3.89 13.98 5.30
N ALA A 70 -2.80 13.25 5.11
CA ALA A 70 -2.08 12.70 6.27
C ALA A 70 -1.02 13.69 6.76
N PRO A 71 -1.11 14.22 8.01
CA PRO A 71 0.10 14.53 8.75
C PRO A 71 1.01 13.29 8.72
N GLN A 72 2.32 13.51 8.62
CA GLN A 72 3.30 12.44 8.78
C GLN A 72 2.85 11.56 9.94
N ARG A 73 2.60 10.27 9.68
CA ARG A 73 2.57 9.27 10.74
C ARG A 73 3.87 9.51 11.50
N PRO A 74 3.86 9.92 12.79
CA PRO A 74 5.11 10.00 13.51
C PRO A 74 5.74 8.64 13.30
N ALA A 75 6.97 8.65 12.77
CA ALA A 75 7.76 7.43 12.64
C ALA A 75 7.56 6.73 13.99
N ALA A 76 6.94 5.55 13.98
CA ALA A 76 6.82 4.78 15.19
C ALA A 76 8.26 4.65 15.66
N GLU A 77 8.60 5.40 16.72
CA GLU A 77 9.82 5.21 17.45
C GLU A 77 9.84 3.71 17.67
N LYS A 78 10.83 3.07 17.07
CA LYS A 78 11.07 1.65 17.25
C LYS A 78 11.18 1.49 18.76
N SER A 79 10.09 1.05 19.38
CA SER A 79 10.05 0.76 20.79
C SER A 79 11.20 -0.19 21.01
N GLN A 80 12.17 0.33 21.75
CA GLN A 80 13.24 -0.41 22.37
C GLN A 80 12.60 -1.60 23.11
N HIS A 81 13.34 -2.72 23.19
CA HIS A 81 12.92 -4.05 23.67
C HIS A 81 12.52 -5.07 22.61
N ALA A 82 13.40 -5.29 21.63
CA ALA A 82 13.77 -6.68 21.35
C ALA A 82 14.51 -7.23 22.58
N LYS A 83 13.78 -7.89 23.49
CA LYS A 83 14.37 -8.70 24.55
C LYS A 83 15.04 -9.88 23.86
N VAL A 84 16.31 -9.71 23.49
CA VAL A 84 17.17 -10.76 22.95
C VAL A 84 17.15 -11.89 23.98
N LYS A 85 16.49 -13.01 23.65
CA LYS A 85 16.64 -14.24 24.43
C LYS A 85 18.10 -14.66 24.27
N SER A 86 18.87 -14.49 25.34
CA SER A 86 20.25 -14.92 25.47
C SER A 86 20.33 -16.43 25.20
N GLY A 87 20.84 -16.79 24.02
CA GLY A 87 20.93 -18.19 23.60
C GLY A 87 21.37 -18.38 22.15
N LEU A 88 21.25 -17.37 21.29
CA LEU A 88 21.91 -17.42 19.98
C LEU A 88 23.38 -16.99 20.14
N PRO A 89 24.36 -17.85 19.80
CA PRO A 89 25.75 -17.43 19.77
C PRO A 89 25.90 -16.28 18.78
N LYS A 90 26.50 -15.18 19.25
CA LYS A 90 26.82 -14.02 18.43
C LYS A 90 27.85 -14.46 17.39
N PHE A 91 27.46 -14.50 16.13
CA PHE A 91 28.37 -14.74 15.03
C PHE A 91 29.34 -13.56 14.95
N GLU A 92 30.61 -13.79 15.31
CA GLU A 92 31.69 -12.84 15.08
C GLU A 92 32.53 -13.36 13.92
N TRP A 93 32.43 -12.68 12.78
CA TRP A 93 33.28 -12.93 11.64
C TRP A 93 34.69 -12.42 11.95
N LYS A 94 35.66 -13.32 12.08
CA LYS A 94 37.08 -12.97 12.16
C LYS A 94 37.69 -13.15 10.78
N PRO A 95 38.05 -12.06 10.07
CA PRO A 95 38.88 -12.20 8.88
C PRO A 95 40.21 -12.81 9.32
N ASP A 96 40.57 -13.93 8.71
CA ASP A 96 41.91 -14.51 8.86
C ASP A 96 42.94 -13.43 8.55
N LYS A 97 43.92 -13.30 9.46
CA LYS A 97 45.06 -12.39 9.26
C LYS A 97 45.75 -12.80 7.96
N PRO A 98 46.15 -11.85 7.10
CA PRO A 98 47.03 -12.19 5.98
C PRO A 98 48.30 -12.79 6.56
N SER A 99 48.57 -14.07 6.27
CA SER A 99 49.84 -14.70 6.58
C SER A 99 50.92 -13.92 5.83
N ASP A 100 51.88 -13.36 6.57
CA ASP A 100 53.15 -12.88 6.02
C ASP A 100 53.80 -14.02 5.23
N SER A 101 53.58 -14.06 3.93
CA SER A 101 54.46 -14.78 2.99
C SER A 101 55.69 -13.92 2.80
N THR A 102 56.65 -14.06 3.72
CA THR A 102 58.03 -13.71 3.42
C THR A 102 58.61 -14.91 2.66
N TRP A 103 59.07 -14.59 1.45
CA TRP A 103 59.65 -15.48 0.44
C TRP A 103 60.83 -16.32 0.95
#